data_AF-A0A843WP94-F1
#
_entry.id   AF-A0A843WP94-F1
#
_cell.length_a   1.000
_cell.length_b   1.000
_cell.length_c   1.000
_cell.angle_alpha   90.00
_cell.angle_beta   90.00
_cell.angle_gamma   90.00
#
_symmetry.space_group_name_H-M   'P 1'
#
loop_
_entity.id
_entity.type
_entity.pdbx_description
1 polymer ?
#
loop_
_entity_poly.entity_id
_entity_poly.type
_entity_poly.pdbx_seq_one_letter_code
_entity_poly.pdbx_strand_id
1 'polypeptide(L)'
;MKVMNEHFKVALDATNPSALREMVVEILKVSWADIGGLEGVKRELQETVHYPVEHPELFEMVGISPSRGVLFYGPSGCGKTLLEKAN
;
A
#
# COMPACT_ATOMS: atom_id res chain seq x y z
N MET A 1 -22.19 -12.11 35.38
CA MET A 1 -21.59 -12.60 34.12
C MET A 1 -20.33 -11.79 33.85
N LYS A 2 -19.14 -12.40 33.82
CA LYS A 2 -17.86 -11.70 33.59
C LYS A 2 -17.35 -12.01 32.19
N VAL A 3 -16.94 -10.99 31.45
CA VAL A 3 -16.30 -11.17 30.15
C VAL A 3 -14.84 -11.59 30.39
N MET A 4 -14.41 -12.69 29.78
CA MET A 4 -13.06 -13.24 29.86
C MET A 4 -12.38 -13.17 28.50
N ASN A 5 -11.05 -13.27 28.48
CA ASN A 5 -10.25 -13.19 27.25
C ASN A 5 -10.65 -14.26 26.21
N GLU A 6 -11.15 -15.42 26.67
CA GLU A 6 -11.65 -16.51 25.83
C GLU A 6 -12.91 -16.13 25.05
N HIS A 7 -13.78 -15.30 25.63
CA HIS A 7 -14.97 -14.81 24.93
C HIS A 7 -14.61 -13.92 23.74
N PHE A 8 -13.49 -13.17 23.82
CA PHE A 8 -13.00 -12.37 22.71
C PHE A 8 -12.45 -13.23 21.57
N LYS A 9 -11.71 -14.32 21.90
CA LYS A 9 -11.19 -15.26 20.89
C LYS A 9 -12.32 -15.93 20.10
N VAL A 10 -13.35 -16.42 20.79
CA VAL A 10 -14.53 -17.03 20.16
C VAL A 10 -15.30 -16.03 19.30
N ALA A 11 -15.41 -14.77 19.75
CA ALA A 11 -16.05 -13.72 18.96
C ALA A 11 -15.24 -13.35 17.71
N LEU A 12 -13.91 -13.34 17.78
CA LEU A 12 -13.03 -13.12 16.63
C LEU A 12 -13.16 -14.21 15.56
N ASP A 13 -13.33 -15.47 15.96
CA ASP A 13 -13.55 -16.58 15.01
C ASP A 13 -14.95 -16.52 14.35
N ALA A 14 -15.96 -16.03 15.09
CA ALA A 14 -17.34 -15.94 14.61
C ALA A 14 -17.68 -14.64 13.87
N THR A 15 -16.81 -13.62 13.94
CA THR A 15 -17.03 -12.32 13.31
C THR A 15 -15.95 -12.03 12.28
N ASN A 16 -16.34 -11.84 11.02
CA ASN A 16 -15.41 -11.27 10.05
C ASN A 16 -15.16 -9.80 10.44
N PRO A 17 -13.93 -9.41 10.80
CA PRO A 17 -13.63 -8.03 11.17
C PRO A 17 -14.10 -7.09 10.06
N SER A 18 -14.78 -6.00 10.42
CA SER A 18 -15.19 -4.96 9.46
C SER A 18 -13.99 -4.40 8.68
N ALA A 19 -12.79 -4.43 9.28
CA ALA A 19 -11.53 -4.09 8.62
C ALA A 19 -11.17 -4.98 7.42
N LEU A 20 -11.69 -6.21 7.34
CA LEU A 20 -11.47 -7.15 6.23
C LEU A 20 -12.57 -7.10 5.16
N ARG A 21 -13.68 -6.39 5.40
CA ARG A 21 -14.82 -6.31 4.44
C ARG A 21 -14.52 -5.44 3.21
N GLU A 22 -13.53 -4.55 3.28
CA GLU A 22 -13.17 -3.61 2.20
C GLU A 22 -11.80 -3.88 1.58
N MET A 23 -11.23 -5.08 1.73
CA MET A 23 -10.08 -5.51 0.91
C MET A 23 -10.54 -6.33 -0.29
N VAL A 24 -11.37 -5.73 -1.15
CA VAL A 24 -11.38 -6.15 -2.55
C VAL A 24 -10.22 -5.40 -3.18
N VAL A 25 -9.01 -5.97 -3.08
CA VAL A 25 -7.91 -5.53 -3.93
C VAL A 25 -8.34 -5.93 -5.34
N GLU A 26 -9.02 -5.02 -6.04
CA GLU A 26 -9.13 -5.12 -7.49
C GLU A 26 -7.71 -4.97 -8.03
N ILE A 27 -7.03 -6.10 -8.24
CA ILE A 27 -5.77 -6.15 -8.96
C ILE A 27 -6.10 -5.85 -10.42
N LEU A 28 -6.31 -4.57 -10.73
CA LEU A 28 -6.34 -4.09 -12.10
C LEU A 28 -4.92 -4.30 -12.65
N LYS A 29 -4.81 -5.11 -13.70
CA LYS A 29 -3.54 -5.43 -14.36
C LYS A 29 -3.10 -4.24 -15.21
N VAL A 30 -2.73 -3.14 -14.58
CA VAL A 30 -2.05 -2.00 -15.22
C VAL A 30 -0.58 -2.14 -14.89
N SER A 31 0.28 -2.13 -15.91
CA SER A 31 1.73 -2.16 -15.73
C SER A 31 2.33 -0.76 -15.89
N TRP A 32 3.56 -0.57 -15.40
CA TRP A 32 4.32 0.67 -15.61
C TRP A 32 4.49 1.05 -17.09
N ALA A 33 4.42 0.07 -18.00
CA ALA A 33 4.50 0.29 -19.44
C ALA A 33 3.21 0.87 -20.03
N ASP A 34 2.06 0.68 -19.37
CA ASP A 34 0.77 1.19 -19.82
C ASP A 34 0.58 2.68 -19.49
N ILE A 35 1.46 3.24 -18.65
CA ILE A 35 1.45 4.66 -18.26
C ILE A 35 2.45 5.41 -19.14
N GLY A 36 1.96 6.25 -20.04
CA GLY A 36 2.81 7.10 -20.87
C GLY A 36 3.46 8.24 -20.06
N GLY A 37 4.77 8.42 -20.20
CA GLY A 37 5.52 9.50 -19.57
C GLY A 37 5.71 9.33 -18.06
N LEU A 38 5.87 10.45 -17.34
CA LEU A 38 6.04 10.47 -15.88
C LEU A 38 7.24 9.66 -15.35
N GLU A 39 8.26 9.42 -16.17
CA GLU A 39 9.41 8.57 -15.83
C GLU A 39 10.12 8.99 -14.53
N GLY A 40 10.20 10.30 -14.24
CA GLY A 40 10.72 10.80 -12.97
C GLY A 40 9.87 10.37 -11.77
N VAL A 41 8.54 10.46 -11.90
CA VAL A 41 7.58 10.08 -10.85
C VAL A 41 7.54 8.56 -10.67
N LYS A 42 7.59 7.79 -11.76
CA LYS A 42 7.66 6.32 -11.69
C LYS A 42 8.88 5.86 -10.90
N ARG A 43 10.05 6.43 -11.22
CA ARG A 43 11.30 6.12 -10.53
C ARG A 43 11.23 6.50 -9.04
N GLU A 44 10.78 7.71 -8.74
CA GLU A 44 10.64 8.17 -7.35
C GLU A 44 9.67 7.27 -6.55
N LEU A 45 8.58 6.82 -7.17
CA LEU A 45 7.65 5.90 -6.51
C LEU A 45 8.28 4.53 -6.24
N GLN A 46 9.03 3.98 -7.19
CA GLN A 46 9.76 2.71 -7.01
C GLN A 46 10.79 2.82 -5.90
N GLU A 47 11.58 3.90 -5.87
CA GLU A 47 12.57 4.15 -4.82
C GLU A 47 11.92 4.37 -3.44
N THR A 48 10.75 4.98 -3.40
CA THR A 48 10.08 5.35 -2.15
C THR A 48 9.21 4.23 -1.56
N VAL A 49 8.69 3.34 -2.41
CA VAL A 49 7.74 2.28 -2.04
C VAL A 49 8.35 0.89 -2.18
N HIS A 50 9.04 0.58 -3.28
CA HIS A 50 9.60 -0.75 -3.53
C HIS A 50 10.93 -0.96 -2.80
N TYR A 51 11.88 -0.02 -2.91
CA TYR A 51 13.22 -0.21 -2.33
C TYR A 51 13.23 -0.41 -0.80
N PRO A 52 12.38 0.24 0.02
CA PRO A 52 12.33 -0.07 1.44
C PRO A 52 11.85 -1.49 1.75
N VAL A 53 11.07 -2.08 0.84
CA VAL A 53 10.56 -3.46 0.96
C VAL A 53 11.59 -4.47 0.45
N GLU A 54 12.29 -4.15 -0.65
CA GLU A 54 13.30 -5.03 -1.25
C GLU A 54 14.65 -4.99 -0.52
N HIS A 55 15.01 -3.85 0.08
CA HIS A 55 16.31 -3.62 0.72
C HIS A 55 16.20 -3.03 2.14
N PRO A 56 15.46 -3.68 3.05
CA PRO A 56 15.25 -3.17 4.41
C PRO A 56 16.57 -2.94 5.17
N GLU A 57 17.58 -3.77 4.94
CA GLU A 57 18.90 -3.67 5.58
C GLU A 57 19.64 -2.37 5.25
N LEU A 58 19.50 -1.84 4.04
CA LEU A 58 20.10 -0.57 3.66
C LEU A 58 19.45 0.59 4.41
N PHE A 59 18.13 0.56 4.56
CA PHE A 59 17.39 1.61 5.27
C PHE A 59 17.70 1.59 6.78
N GLU A 60 17.88 0.40 7.36
CA GLU A 60 18.28 0.24 8.77
C GLU A 60 19.71 0.72 9.02
N MET A 61 20.67 0.40 8.13
CA MET A 61 22.06 0.86 8.24
C MET A 61 22.21 2.38 8.10
N VAL A 62 21.41 3.01 7.25
CA VAL A 62 21.45 4.47 7.03
C VAL A 62 20.59 5.22 8.06
N GLY A 63 19.80 4.51 8.86
CA GLY A 63 18.91 5.09 9.88
C GLY A 63 17.72 5.85 9.30
N ILE A 64 17.33 5.53 8.07
CA ILE A 64 16.21 6.19 7.37
C ILE A 64 14.98 5.31 7.54
N SER A 65 13.89 5.90 8.07
CA SER A 65 12.61 5.21 8.13
C SER A 65 11.92 5.20 6.76
N PRO A 66 11.32 4.09 6.33
CA PRO A 66 10.50 4.05 5.11
C PRO A 66 9.43 5.14 5.12
N SER A 67 9.09 5.65 3.94
CA SER A 67 8.00 6.62 3.81
C SER A 67 6.68 6.01 4.30
N ARG A 68 5.87 6.78 5.02
CA ARG A 68 4.58 6.29 5.58
C ARG A 68 3.46 6.20 4.54
N GLY A 69 3.70 6.70 3.33
CA GLY A 69 2.71 6.75 2.25
C GLY A 69 3.07 7.81 1.22
N VAL A 70 2.47 7.70 0.04
CA VAL A 70 2.64 8.65 -1.08
C VAL A 70 1.32 9.36 -1.35
N LEU A 71 1.38 10.67 -1.59
CA LEU A 71 0.22 11.49 -1.96
C LEU A 71 0.31 11.93 -3.42
N PHE A 72 -0.60 11.45 -4.26
CA PHE A 72 -0.72 11.91 -5.64
C PHE A 72 -1.62 13.15 -5.73
N TYR A 73 -1.09 14.29 -6.18
CA TYR A 73 -1.86 15.54 -6.35
C TYR A 73 -1.69 16.16 -7.75
N GLY A 74 -2.64 17.01 -8.15
CA GLY A 74 -2.60 17.77 -9.41
C GLY A 74 -3.96 17.84 -10.14
N PRO A 75 -4.04 18.51 -11.30
CA PRO A 75 -5.28 18.66 -12.07
C PRO A 75 -5.84 17.33 -12.57
N SER A 76 -7.13 17.30 -12.95
CA SER A 76 -7.76 16.09 -13.48
C SER A 76 -7.07 15.63 -14.78
N GLY A 77 -7.04 14.32 -15.02
CA GLY A 77 -6.45 13.75 -16.24
C GLY A 77 -4.93 13.48 -16.21
N CYS A 78 -4.20 13.81 -15.14
CA CYS A 78 -2.76 13.55 -15.05
C CYS A 78 -2.36 12.12 -14.62
N GLY A 79 -3.21 11.12 -14.82
CA GLY A 79 -2.85 9.71 -14.58
C GLY A 79 -2.68 9.26 -13.11
N LYS A 80 -3.09 10.06 -12.11
CA LYS A 80 -2.96 9.73 -10.67
C LYS A 80 -3.59 8.38 -10.28
N THR A 81 -4.81 8.11 -10.75
CA THR A 81 -5.50 6.85 -10.48
C THR A 81 -4.88 5.67 -11.24
N LEU A 82 -4.21 5.92 -12.36
CA LEU A 82 -3.49 4.86 -13.08
C LEU A 82 -2.17 4.52 -12.36
N LEU A 83 -1.45 5.53 -11.84
CA LEU A 83 -0.23 5.35 -11.06
C LEU A 83 -0.46 4.55 -9.77
N GLU A 84 -1.57 4.80 -9.08
CA GLU A 84 -1.96 4.02 -7.88
C GLU A 84 -2.14 2.53 -8.17
N LYS A 85 -2.52 2.19 -9.40
CA LYS A 85 -2.89 0.84 -9.82
C LYS A 85 -1.77 0.10 -10.56
N ALA A 86 -0.67 0.77 -10.85
CA ALA A 86 0.47 0.16 -11.54
C ALA A 86 1.26 -0.72 -10.57
N ASN A 87 1.32 -2.02 -10.89
CA ASN A 87 2.23 -2.97 -10.25
C ASN A 87 3.39 -3.28 -11.20
#